data_AF-A0A382GJM2-F1
#
_entry.id   AF-A0A382GJM2-F1
#
_cell.length_a   1.000
_cell.length_b   1.000
_cell.length_c   1.000
_cell.angle_alpha   90.00
_cell.angle_beta   90.00
_cell.angle_gamma   90.00
#
_symmetry.space_group_name_H-M   'P 1'
#
loop_
_entity.id
_entity.type
_entity.pdbx_description
1 polymer ?
#
loop_
_entity_poly.entity_id
_entity_poly.type
_entity_poly.pdbx_seq_one_letter_code
_entity_poly.pdbx_strand_id
1 'polypeptide(L)'
;MSAVIDLYFPSADARELNGHLRKKHLVFLTDHPDWAPPELGWVPRSLVRFLNRLASRMPLTAHLGWIDGSTPADDGERQRINAMPEDEQAEARDVHLRAIYGRCFRIAKPLFTELNPPELSTGSDTK
;
A
#
# COMPACT_ATOMS: atom_id res chain seq x y z
N MET A 1 -6.25 -0.86 -24.68
CA MET A 1 -6.52 -0.04 -23.48
C MET A 1 -5.94 -0.61 -22.18
N SER A 2 -5.25 -1.77 -22.19
CA SER A 2 -4.63 -2.37 -20.97
C SER A 2 -3.41 -1.60 -20.46
N ALA A 3 -2.56 -1.12 -21.37
CA ALA A 3 -1.24 -0.59 -21.01
C ALA A 3 -1.25 0.66 -20.12
N VAL A 4 -2.34 1.44 -20.13
CA VAL A 4 -2.45 2.67 -19.32
C VAL A 4 -2.91 2.38 -17.89
N ILE A 5 -3.72 1.33 -17.70
CA ILE A 5 -4.21 0.91 -16.38
C ILE A 5 -3.05 0.30 -15.57
N ASP A 6 -2.21 -0.52 -16.21
CA ASP A 6 -1.01 -1.10 -15.57
C ASP A 6 0.07 -0.04 -15.24
N LEU A 7 0.02 1.12 -15.88
CA LEU A 7 0.93 2.25 -15.63
C LEU A 7 0.49 3.10 -14.43
N TYR A 8 -0.80 3.14 -14.12
CA TYR A 8 -1.37 3.96 -13.05
C TYR A 8 -1.76 3.18 -11.80
N PHE A 9 -2.04 1.88 -11.93
CA PHE A 9 -2.48 1.04 -10.84
C PHE A 9 -1.49 -0.12 -10.60
N PRO A 10 -1.11 -0.39 -9.34
CA PRO A 10 -0.22 -1.50 -9.04
C PRO A 10 -0.81 -2.83 -9.51
N SER A 11 0.05 -3.68 -10.10
CA SER A 11 -0.30 -5.03 -10.55
C SER A 11 -0.93 -5.86 -9.41
N ALA A 12 -1.59 -6.97 -9.74
CA ALA A 12 -2.17 -7.86 -8.73
C ALA A 12 -1.11 -8.33 -7.72
N ASP A 13 0.06 -8.75 -8.21
CA ASP A 13 1.18 -9.21 -7.38
C ASP A 13 1.72 -8.09 -6.49
N ALA A 14 1.83 -6.86 -7.02
CA ALA A 14 2.26 -5.70 -6.24
C ALA A 14 1.26 -5.36 -5.13
N ARG A 15 -0.05 -5.49 -5.38
CA ARG A 15 -1.10 -5.28 -4.38
C ARG A 15 -1.08 -6.37 -3.30
N GLU A 16 -0.88 -7.62 -3.69
CA GLU A 16 -0.76 -8.74 -2.77
C GLU A 16 0.48 -8.58 -1.87
N LEU A 17 1.64 -8.30 -2.47
CA LEU A 17 2.88 -8.04 -1.75
C LEU A 17 2.72 -6.86 -0.79
N ASN A 18 2.10 -5.75 -1.24
CA ASN A 18 1.80 -4.61 -0.38
C ASN A 18 0.99 -5.02 0.86
N GLY A 19 -0.07 -5.81 0.66
CA GLY A 19 -0.90 -6.33 1.75
C GLY A 19 -0.11 -7.20 2.73
N HIS A 20 0.79 -8.03 2.23
CA HIS A 20 1.66 -8.87 3.06
C HIS A 20 2.66 -8.05 3.87
N LEU A 21 3.35 -7.09 3.24
CA LEU A 21 4.29 -6.19 3.91
C LEU A 21 3.59 -5.34 4.98
N ARG A 22 2.36 -4.90 4.71
CA ARG A 22 1.55 -4.16 5.68
C ARG A 22 1.26 -5.00 6.92
N LYS A 23 0.84 -6.26 6.73
CA LYS A 23 0.58 -7.18 7.85
C LYS A 23 1.85 -7.42 8.67
N LYS A 24 2.99 -7.70 8.02
CA LYS A 24 4.28 -7.86 8.69
C LYS A 24 4.67 -6.63 9.51
N HIS A 25 4.53 -5.44 8.91
CA HIS A 25 4.86 -4.19 9.59
C HIS A 25 3.95 -3.91 10.80
N LEU A 26 2.65 -4.21 10.70
CA LEU A 26 1.71 -4.07 11.82
C LEU A 26 2.05 -5.02 12.99
N VAL A 27 2.44 -6.26 12.68
CA VAL A 27 2.93 -7.20 13.70
C VAL A 27 4.17 -6.63 14.37
N PHE A 28 5.15 -6.18 13.59
CA PHE A 28 6.36 -5.55 14.12
C PHE A 28 6.07 -4.34 15.03
N LEU A 29 5.12 -3.47 14.66
CA LEU A 29 4.73 -2.31 15.49
C LEU A 29 4.02 -2.69 16.79
N THR A 30 3.52 -3.92 16.92
CA THR A 30 2.96 -4.41 18.18
C THR A 30 4.07 -4.58 19.22
N ASP A 31 5.22 -5.10 18.80
CA ASP A 31 6.40 -5.31 19.65
C ASP A 31 7.27 -4.04 19.77
N HIS A 32 7.27 -3.20 18.74
CA HIS A 32 8.08 -1.98 18.64
C HIS A 32 7.22 -0.74 18.36
N PRO A 33 6.35 -0.33 19.29
CA PRO A 33 5.37 0.72 19.03
C PRO A 33 5.99 2.12 18.86
N ASP A 34 7.18 2.34 19.41
CA ASP A 34 7.97 3.57 19.30
C ASP A 34 9.05 3.50 18.20
N TRP A 35 8.95 2.55 17.28
CA TRP A 35 9.82 2.52 16.11
C TRP A 35 9.51 3.68 15.16
N ALA A 36 10.57 4.32 14.68
CA ALA A 36 10.54 5.33 13.64
C ALA A 36 11.71 5.08 12.68
N PRO A 37 11.57 5.49 11.41
CA PRO A 37 12.69 5.45 10.48
C PRO A 37 13.82 6.39 10.96
N PRO A 38 15.09 6.12 10.61
CA PRO A 38 16.25 6.83 11.17
C PRO A 38 16.19 8.35 11.02
N GLU A 39 15.58 8.85 9.95
CA GLU A 39 15.40 10.27 9.64
C GLU A 39 14.54 11.00 10.69
N LEU A 40 13.71 10.24 11.42
CA LEU A 40 12.86 10.73 12.51
C LEU A 40 13.42 10.39 13.89
N GLY A 41 14.70 10.00 13.99
CA GLY A 41 15.35 9.68 15.27
C GLY A 41 15.38 10.81 16.29
N TRP A 42 15.19 12.06 15.84
CA TRP A 42 15.07 13.25 16.70
C TRP A 42 13.69 13.41 17.35
N VAL A 43 12.68 12.68 16.87
CA VAL A 43 11.30 12.80 17.36
C VAL A 43 11.15 12.04 18.69
N PRO A 44 10.49 12.62 19.71
CA PRO A 44 10.25 11.93 20.97
C PRO A 44 9.49 10.62 20.80
N ARG A 45 9.93 9.55 21.48
CA ARG A 45 9.31 8.21 21.42
C ARG A 45 7.82 8.19 21.73
N SER A 46 7.35 9.07 22.63
CA SER A 46 5.93 9.21 22.96
C SER A 46 5.11 9.68 21.77
N LEU A 47 5.64 10.63 20.99
CA LEU A 47 5.01 11.14 19.79
C LEU A 47 5.03 10.11 18.66
N VAL A 48 6.15 9.41 18.47
CA VAL A 48 6.26 8.28 17.52
C VAL A 48 5.18 7.23 17.80
N ARG A 49 5.06 6.80 19.06
CA ARG A 49 4.04 5.84 19.50
C ARG A 49 2.63 6.34 19.22
N PHE A 50 2.36 7.62 19.48
CA PHE A 50 1.08 8.23 19.19
C PHE A 50 0.76 8.20 17.70
N LEU A 51 1.70 8.62 16.83
CA LEU A 51 1.52 8.65 15.38
C LEU A 51 1.30 7.25 14.79
N ASN A 52 2.09 6.27 15.22
CA ASN A 52 1.93 4.87 14.80
C ASN A 52 0.57 4.30 15.23
N ARG A 53 0.09 4.64 16.44
CA ARG A 53 -1.24 4.24 16.90
C ARG A 53 -2.36 4.96 16.14
N LEU A 54 -2.19 6.24 15.82
CA LEU A 54 -3.17 7.05 15.09
C LEU A 54 -3.41 6.49 13.69
N ALA A 55 -2.35 6.05 13.01
CA ALA A 55 -2.41 5.46 11.67
C ALA A 55 -3.34 4.24 11.55
N SER A 56 -3.49 3.47 12.63
CA SER A 56 -4.40 2.31 12.67
C SER A 56 -5.88 2.70 12.80
N ARG A 57 -6.17 3.95 13.19
CA ARG A 57 -7.51 4.42 13.59
C ARG A 57 -8.10 5.46 12.65
N MET A 58 -7.26 6.18 11.92
CA MET A 58 -7.69 7.26 11.05
C MET A 58 -7.53 6.85 9.58
N PRO A 59 -8.60 6.95 8.76
CA PRO A 59 -8.46 6.78 7.32
C PRO A 59 -7.48 7.81 6.78
N LEU A 60 -6.82 7.49 5.66
CA LEU A 60 -5.87 8.37 4.98
C LEU A 60 -4.58 8.73 5.75
N THR A 61 -4.35 8.17 6.95
CA THR A 61 -3.06 8.27 7.68
C THR A 61 -2.22 6.98 7.56
N ALA A 62 -0.89 7.07 7.64
CA ALA A 62 0.02 5.94 7.46
C ALA A 62 0.99 5.83 8.64
N HIS A 63 1.47 4.62 8.93
CA HIS A 63 2.56 4.43 9.88
C HIS A 63 3.81 5.12 9.34
N LEU A 64 4.72 5.53 10.24
CA LEU A 64 5.96 6.17 9.84
C LEU A 64 6.75 5.23 8.90
N GLY A 65 7.38 5.79 7.86
CA GLY A 65 8.12 5.01 6.86
C GLY A 65 7.27 4.12 5.93
N TRP A 66 5.95 4.00 6.15
CA TRP A 66 5.10 3.15 5.31
C TRP A 66 5.06 3.64 3.87
N ILE A 67 4.84 4.94 3.65
CA ILE A 67 4.69 5.49 2.28
C ILE A 67 5.99 5.35 1.48
N ASP A 68 7.13 5.62 2.12
CA ASP A 68 8.45 5.65 1.45
C ASP A 68 9.07 4.26 1.27
N GLY A 69 8.47 3.22 1.87
CA GLY A 69 9.04 1.88 1.83
C GLY A 69 10.30 1.72 2.70
N SER A 70 10.43 2.51 3.76
CA SER A 70 11.54 2.44 4.72
C SER A 70 11.21 1.63 5.98
N THR A 71 10.22 0.74 5.88
CA THR A 71 9.82 -0.10 7.01
C THR A 71 10.73 -1.32 7.15
N PRO A 72 10.83 -1.94 8.35
CA PRO A 72 11.60 -3.17 8.53
C PRO A 72 11.04 -4.34 7.70
N ALA A 73 9.75 -4.31 7.35
CA ALA A 73 9.16 -5.28 6.44
C ALA A 73 9.70 -5.11 5.01
N ASP A 74 9.88 -3.88 4.55
CA ASP A 74 10.50 -3.57 3.26
C ASP A 74 11.98 -3.94 3.24
N ASP A 75 12.71 -3.72 4.35
CA ASP A 75 14.10 -4.13 4.47
C ASP A 75 14.26 -5.65 4.43
N GLY A 76 13.38 -6.38 5.11
CA GLY A 76 13.33 -7.84 5.03
C GLY A 76 12.99 -8.34 3.62
N GLU A 77 12.14 -7.62 2.88
CA GLU A 77 11.83 -7.95 1.49
C GLU A 77 13.01 -7.69 0.56
N ARG A 78 13.73 -6.57 0.71
CA ARG A 78 14.98 -6.31 -0.02
C ARG A 78 16.02 -7.39 0.25
N GLN A 79 16.15 -7.83 1.50
CA GLN A 79 17.05 -8.92 1.88
C GLN A 79 16.64 -10.23 1.22
N ARG A 80 15.34 -10.56 1.22
CA ARG A 80 14.81 -11.75 0.54
C ARG A 80 15.15 -11.71 -0.94
N ILE A 81 14.90 -10.59 -1.62
CA ILE A 81 15.17 -10.42 -3.04
C ILE A 81 16.66 -10.56 -3.34
N ASN A 82 17.54 -9.94 -2.54
CA ASN A 82 18.98 -10.04 -2.72
C ASN A 82 19.54 -11.46 -2.50
N ALA A 83 18.80 -12.33 -1.80
CA ALA A 83 19.15 -13.73 -1.61
C ALA A 83 18.65 -14.66 -2.73
N MET A 84 17.86 -14.14 -3.68
CA MET A 84 17.36 -14.90 -4.85
C MET A 84 18.43 -15.02 -5.95
N PRO A 85 18.27 -15.98 -6.88
CA PRO A 85 19.06 -16.03 -8.11
C PRO A 85 19.00 -14.72 -8.89
N GLU A 86 20.13 -14.30 -9.48
CA GLU A 86 20.30 -12.96 -10.09
C GLU A 86 19.29 -12.69 -11.23
N ASP A 87 18.91 -13.72 -11.97
CA ASP A 87 17.92 -13.67 -13.05
C ASP A 87 16.50 -13.37 -12.57
N GLU A 88 16.15 -13.74 -11.33
CA GLU A 88 14.84 -13.48 -10.73
C GLU A 88 14.79 -12.14 -9.95
N GLN A 89 15.95 -11.57 -9.58
CA GLN A 89 16.00 -10.37 -8.74
C GLN A 89 15.36 -9.15 -9.39
N ALA A 90 15.56 -8.98 -10.70
CA ALA A 90 15.09 -7.78 -11.41
C ALA A 90 13.56 -7.68 -11.37
N GLU A 91 12.86 -8.77 -11.64
CA GLU A 91 11.40 -8.83 -11.58
C GLU A 91 10.89 -8.64 -10.15
N ALA A 92 11.50 -9.32 -9.17
CA ALA A 92 11.09 -9.18 -7.77
C ALA A 92 11.30 -7.75 -7.24
N ARG A 93 12.38 -7.06 -7.65
CA ARG A 93 12.63 -5.64 -7.32
C ARG A 93 11.56 -4.75 -7.95
N ASP A 94 11.21 -4.96 -9.21
CA ASP A 94 10.16 -4.18 -9.89
C ASP A 94 8.79 -4.36 -9.21
N VAL A 95 8.42 -5.59 -8.84
CA VAL A 95 7.19 -5.86 -8.07
C VAL A 95 7.22 -5.16 -6.71
N HIS A 96 8.35 -5.19 -5.98
CA HIS A 96 8.49 -4.50 -4.71
C HIS A 96 8.37 -2.97 -4.86
N LEU A 97 9.01 -2.40 -5.87
CA LEU A 97 8.92 -0.97 -6.18
C LEU A 97 7.48 -0.55 -6.52
N ARG A 98 6.78 -1.34 -7.34
CA ARG A 98 5.35 -1.11 -7.65
C ARG A 98 4.46 -1.25 -6.43
N ALA A 99 4.78 -2.18 -5.53
CA ALA A 99 4.07 -2.33 -4.26
C ALA A 99 4.25 -1.10 -3.36
N ILE A 100 5.44 -0.48 -3.34
CA ILE A 100 5.68 0.79 -2.62
C ILE A 100 4.93 1.94 -3.30
N TYR A 101 5.09 2.10 -4.63
CA TYR A 101 4.41 3.15 -5.39
C TYR A 101 2.88 3.13 -5.20
N GLY A 102 2.30 1.94 -5.18
CA GLY A 102 0.87 1.72 -4.92
C GLY A 102 0.37 2.25 -3.57
N ARG A 103 1.25 2.51 -2.59
CA ARG A 103 0.88 3.07 -1.27
C ARG A 103 0.40 4.51 -1.36
N CYS A 104 0.88 5.25 -2.36
CA CYS A 104 0.45 6.61 -2.65
C CYS A 104 -0.97 6.64 -3.24
N PHE A 105 -1.35 5.59 -3.97
CA PHE A 105 -2.69 5.41 -4.51
C PHE A 105 -3.58 4.71 -3.49
N ARG A 106 -3.92 5.43 -2.41
CA ARG A 106 -5.04 5.06 -1.55
C ARG A 106 -6.35 5.38 -2.26
N ILE A 107 -6.59 4.70 -3.37
CA ILE A 107 -7.95 4.59 -3.88
C ILE A 107 -8.62 3.65 -2.90
N ALA A 108 -9.28 4.24 -1.90
CA ALA A 108 -10.38 3.55 -1.23
C ALA A 108 -11.17 2.87 -2.34
N LYS A 109 -11.48 1.56 -2.21
CA LYS A 109 -12.45 0.90 -3.11
C LYS A 109 -13.52 1.96 -3.40
N PRO A 110 -13.70 2.39 -4.66
CA PRO A 110 -14.66 3.45 -4.93
C PRO A 110 -15.95 3.00 -4.29
N LEU A 111 -16.46 3.76 -3.31
CA LEU A 111 -17.72 3.46 -2.61
C LEU A 111 -18.89 3.35 -3.62
N PHE A 112 -18.66 3.77 -4.86
CA PHE A 112 -19.51 3.66 -6.03
C PHE A 112 -18.94 2.63 -7.02
N THR A 113 -18.95 1.33 -6.68
CA THR A 113 -18.74 0.27 -7.69
C THR A 113 -20.02 -0.51 -8.01
N GLU A 114 -21.18 0.07 -7.69
CA GLU A 114 -22.43 -0.30 -8.35
C GLU A 114 -22.90 0.91 -9.16
N LEU A 115 -22.34 1.05 -10.37
CA LEU A 115 -23.05 1.76 -11.42
C LEU A 115 -24.28 0.89 -11.74
N ASN A 116 -25.38 1.08 -11.02
CA ASN A 116 -26.66 0.65 -11.55
C ASN A 116 -26.84 1.42 -12.87
N PRO A 117 -26.90 0.74 -14.02
CA PRO A 117 -27.20 1.42 -15.26
C PRO A 117 -28.55 2.12 -15.08
N PRO A 118 -28.71 3.38 -15.51
CA PRO A 118 -30.01 4.02 -15.46
C PRO A 118 -30.98 3.15 -16.25
N GLU A 119 -32.05 2.69 -15.60
CA GLU A 119 -33.15 2.03 -16.29
C GLU A 119 -33.67 3.02 -17.33
N LEU A 120 -33.34 2.76 -18.60
CA LEU A 120 -33.95 3.44 -19.73
C LEU A 120 -35.42 3.03 -19.73
N SER A 121 -36.25 3.83 -19.05
CA SER A 121 -37.69 3.84 -19.22
C SER A 121 -37.99 4.10 -20.69
N THR A 122 -38.14 3.04 -21.48
CA THR A 122 -38.78 3.07 -22.79
C THR A 122 -40.27 3.31 -22.58
N GLY A 123 -40.63 4.55 -22.27
CA GLY A 123 -41.99 5.04 -22.36
C GLY A 123 -42.30 5.31 -23.83
N SER A 124 -42.92 4.33 -24.47
CA SER A 124 -43.56 4.48 -25.77
C SER A 124 -44.81 5.34 -25.59
N ASP A 125 -44.70 6.65 -25.79
CA ASP A 125 -45.88 7.49 -25.99
C ASP A 125 -46.27 7.45 -27.46
N THR A 126 -47.08 6.44 -27.79
CA THR A 126 -48.00 6.52 -28.93
C THR A 126 -49.29 7.20 -28.48
N LYS A 127 -49.54 8.41 -28.97
CA LYS A 127 -50.89 8.87 -29.31
C LYS A 127 -50.85 9.99 -30.34
#